data_AF-A0A1H6GER8-F1
#
_entry.id   AF-A0A1H6GER8-F1
#
_cell.length_a   1.000
_cell.length_b   1.000
_cell.length_c   1.000
_cell.angle_alpha   90.00
_cell.angle_beta   90.00
_cell.angle_gamma   90.00
#
_symmetry.space_group_name_H-M   'P 1'
#
loop_
_entity.id
_entity.type
_entity.pdbx_description
1 polymer ?
#
loop_
_entity_poly.entity_id
_entity_poly.type
_entity_poly.pdbx_seq_one_letter_code
_entity_poly.pdbx_strand_id
1 'polypeptide(L)'
;MLLTAAERRRGISGGVISLGAIALFVGIAVSALLSWDAPETQGRLFSAYTGRILQFTLWQAALSTLFSVCLALPVALSLARRPHFIGRIWIVRLMALPMGLPVLIGALGLIGIWGRQGAVNSFLSTLGLEQPISIYGLTGILLAHVFFNLPLAARLFLVALERQPAEYWLLSTSLGMKPLSIFRFIEGPALIRVVPGIAGLIFMLCATSFTLVLILGGGPAATTLEVAIYQSLRFDFDPPRAIGLAVLQIAVTGLILAALAFLPAPDGTHVTAGRATRRFDGRTWGARLWDGSTILATTLFLVLPLASIFLAGIKADLWRLASSPAFLNAAYTSLSIALLSGLLAVSVALAIIHARIAMRDLRHPGMLARGLAAMLGATSSLVLLVPPVVIGTGWFLLLRPFGDVSRFAPALVAVINMLMALPFVMRVLEPAIEDHRRQTARLAASLGISGFSRLRRIDLPFLIGPILTALSFAMALSLGDLGAVALFGSSELTTLPWLVYSRLSSYRTNDADGLALLLGMICLALTMLGSLSRRKGYDG
;
A
#
# COMPACT_ATOMS: atom_id res chain seq x y z
N MET A 1 -23.43 23.08 19.04
CA MET A 1 -22.88 21.72 18.82
C MET A 1 -23.39 21.26 17.47
N LEU A 2 -22.54 20.76 16.58
CA LEU A 2 -22.93 20.41 15.19
C LEU A 2 -23.55 19.00 15.06
N LEU A 3 -23.49 18.20 16.12
CA LEU A 3 -24.11 16.88 16.24
C LEU A 3 -25.08 16.86 17.43
N THR A 4 -26.19 16.14 17.27
CA THR A 4 -27.10 15.81 18.36
C THR A 4 -26.45 14.82 19.34
N ALA A 5 -26.96 14.77 20.58
CA ALA A 5 -26.45 13.84 21.59
C ALA A 5 -26.58 12.36 21.16
N ALA A 6 -27.68 12.02 20.45
CA ALA A 6 -27.92 10.68 19.94
C ALA A 6 -26.95 10.29 18.81
N GLU A 7 -26.67 11.19 17.86
CA GLU A 7 -25.68 10.97 16.79
C GLU A 7 -24.27 10.80 17.37
N ARG A 8 -23.92 11.65 18.35
CA ARG A 8 -22.64 11.54 19.05
C ARG A 8 -22.49 10.20 19.75
N ARG A 9 -23.52 9.74 20.47
CA ARG A 9 -23.50 8.45 21.16
C ARG A 9 -23.36 7.28 20.19
N ARG A 10 -24.12 7.29 19.09
CA ARG A 10 -24.05 6.26 18.03
C ARG A 10 -22.69 6.24 17.33
N GLY A 11 -22.13 7.41 17.02
CA GLY A 11 -20.82 7.54 16.41
C GLY A 11 -19.73 6.96 17.31
N ILE A 12 -19.70 7.35 18.59
CA ILE A 12 -18.73 6.85 19.56
C ILE A 12 -18.90 5.34 19.77
N SER A 13 -20.13 4.84 19.97
CA SER A 13 -20.36 3.40 20.16
C SER A 13 -19.91 2.58 18.95
N GLY A 14 -20.19 3.05 17.72
CA GLY A 14 -19.77 2.38 16.50
C GLY A 14 -18.25 2.29 16.38
N GLY A 15 -17.54 3.39 16.66
CA GLY A 15 -16.07 3.38 16.66
C GLY A 15 -15.46 2.53 17.76
N VAL A 16 -16.03 2.53 18.97
CA VAL A 16 -15.56 1.68 20.08
C VAL A 16 -15.78 0.20 19.77
N ILE A 17 -16.93 -0.18 19.22
CA ILE A 17 -17.20 -1.57 18.79
C ILE A 17 -16.20 -1.98 17.71
N SER A 18 -15.96 -1.11 16.72
CA SER A 18 -15.02 -1.39 15.62
C SER A 18 -13.59 -1.54 16.13
N LEU A 19 -13.14 -0.63 16.99
CA LEU A 19 -11.81 -0.71 17.62
C LEU A 19 -11.68 -1.96 18.50
N GLY A 20 -12.72 -2.26 19.29
CA GLY A 20 -12.78 -3.45 20.14
C GLY A 20 -12.72 -4.74 19.33
N ALA A 21 -13.44 -4.81 18.20
CA ALA A 21 -13.40 -5.96 17.30
C ALA A 21 -12.01 -6.15 16.66
N ILE A 22 -11.38 -5.07 16.19
CA ILE A 22 -10.01 -5.11 15.65
C ILE A 22 -9.02 -5.55 16.74
N ALA A 23 -9.08 -4.92 17.91
CA ALA A 23 -8.19 -5.21 19.03
C ALA A 23 -8.38 -6.65 19.54
N LEU A 24 -9.61 -7.16 19.55
CA LEU A 24 -9.90 -8.54 19.90
C LEU A 24 -9.34 -9.51 18.85
N PHE A 25 -9.59 -9.26 17.56
CA PHE A 25 -9.10 -10.15 16.50
C PHE A 25 -7.57 -10.21 16.44
N VAL A 26 -6.90 -9.07 16.52
CA VAL A 26 -5.43 -8.99 16.56
C VAL A 26 -4.91 -9.53 17.90
N GLY A 27 -5.56 -9.18 19.00
CA GLY A 27 -5.20 -9.63 20.34
C GLY A 27 -5.28 -11.14 20.52
N ILE A 28 -6.29 -11.80 19.94
CA ILE A 28 -6.41 -13.27 19.91
C ILE A 28 -5.26 -13.89 19.11
N ALA A 29 -4.92 -13.33 17.94
CA ALA A 29 -3.81 -13.86 17.14
C ALA A 29 -2.47 -13.72 17.89
N VAL A 30 -2.23 -12.56 18.52
CA VAL A 30 -1.00 -12.31 19.30
C VAL A 30 -0.98 -13.15 20.57
N SER A 31 -2.10 -13.29 21.29
CA SER A 31 -2.17 -14.12 22.49
C SER A 31 -1.95 -15.59 22.16
N ALA A 32 -2.45 -16.09 21.03
CA ALA A 32 -2.16 -17.44 20.56
C ALA A 32 -0.66 -17.66 20.37
N LEU A 33 0.04 -16.70 19.74
CA LEU A 33 1.49 -16.75 19.55
C LEU A 33 2.24 -16.75 20.89
N LEU A 34 1.82 -15.91 21.85
CA LEU A 34 2.48 -15.78 23.16
C LEU A 34 2.16 -16.94 24.12
N SER A 35 0.98 -17.54 24.01
CA SER A 35 0.54 -18.66 24.84
C SER A 35 1.26 -19.96 24.53
N TRP A 36 1.88 -20.03 23.35
CA TRP A 36 2.65 -21.19 22.95
C TRP A 36 4.06 -21.11 23.56
N ASP A 37 4.12 -21.52 24.82
CA ASP A 37 5.35 -21.55 25.60
C ASP A 37 6.14 -22.82 25.27
N ALA A 38 7.16 -22.68 24.42
CA ALA A 38 8.22 -23.68 24.32
C ALA A 38 9.49 -23.09 24.97
N PRO A 39 10.06 -23.73 26.01
CA PRO A 39 11.40 -23.39 26.52
C PRO A 39 12.47 -23.33 25.42
N GLU A 40 12.25 -24.03 24.30
CA GLU A 40 13.10 -23.99 23.11
C GLU A 40 13.04 -22.68 22.30
N THR A 41 12.04 -21.82 22.52
CA THR A 41 11.83 -20.59 21.73
C THR A 41 12.90 -19.55 22.02
N GLN A 42 13.32 -19.39 23.29
CA GLN A 42 14.36 -18.43 23.67
C GLN A 42 15.73 -18.79 23.07
N GLY A 43 16.10 -20.07 23.09
CA GLY A 43 17.35 -20.53 22.47
C GLY A 43 17.37 -20.38 20.94
N ARG A 44 16.21 -20.47 20.29
CA ARG A 44 16.06 -20.33 18.82
C ARG A 44 15.95 -18.88 18.36
N LEU A 45 15.40 -17.98 19.18
CA LEU A 45 15.31 -16.54 18.91
C LEU A 45 16.69 -15.91 18.71
N PHE A 46 17.69 -16.31 19.52
CA PHE A 46 19.06 -15.78 19.43
C PHE A 46 19.99 -16.65 18.57
N SER A 47 19.44 -17.44 17.65
CA SER A 47 20.25 -18.25 16.73
C SER A 47 20.93 -17.39 15.65
N ALA A 48 22.05 -17.89 15.12
CA ALA A 48 22.74 -17.27 13.97
C ALA A 48 21.84 -17.16 12.72
N TYR A 49 20.88 -18.07 12.57
CA TYR A 49 19.87 -18.05 11.51
C TYR A 49 18.92 -16.85 11.66
N THR A 50 18.34 -16.67 12.85
CA THR A 50 17.44 -15.55 13.15
C THR A 50 18.15 -14.20 13.00
N GLY A 51 19.39 -14.09 13.49
CA GLY A 51 20.21 -12.90 13.30
C GLY A 51 20.47 -12.56 11.83
N ARG A 52 20.76 -13.58 10.99
CA ARG A 52 20.96 -13.40 9.55
C ARG A 52 19.70 -12.90 8.84
N ILE A 53 18.54 -13.47 9.15
CA ILE A 53 17.27 -13.05 8.54
C ILE A 53 16.88 -11.65 8.97
N LEU A 54 17.06 -11.32 10.26
CA LEU A 54 16.81 -9.98 10.78
C LEU A 54 17.71 -8.95 10.08
N GLN A 55 19.02 -9.23 10.02
CA GLN A 55 19.99 -8.36 9.34
C GLN A 55 19.63 -8.20 7.86
N PHE A 56 19.31 -9.30 7.16
CA PHE A 56 18.91 -9.24 5.76
C PHE A 56 17.65 -8.39 5.57
N THR A 57 16.62 -8.60 6.40
CA THR A 57 15.35 -7.84 6.33
C THR A 57 15.59 -6.35 6.52
N LEU A 58 16.33 -5.96 7.55
CA LEU A 58 16.63 -4.55 7.85
C LEU A 58 17.54 -3.92 6.78
N TRP A 59 18.58 -4.62 6.34
CA TRP A 59 19.51 -4.14 5.33
C TRP A 59 18.85 -3.99 3.96
N GLN A 60 18.08 -4.99 3.55
CA GLN A 60 17.32 -4.95 2.30
C GLN A 60 16.30 -3.80 2.33
N ALA A 61 15.55 -3.63 3.43
CA ALA A 61 14.58 -2.56 3.55
C ALA A 61 15.25 -1.17 3.54
N ALA A 62 16.40 -1.02 4.19
CA ALA A 62 17.17 0.22 4.19
C ALA A 62 17.67 0.57 2.78
N LEU A 63 18.26 -0.39 2.06
CA LEU A 63 18.73 -0.18 0.68
C LEU A 63 17.57 0.13 -0.27
N SER A 64 16.46 -0.62 -0.19
CA SER A 64 15.27 -0.37 -1.00
C SER A 64 14.70 1.02 -0.76
N THR A 65 14.68 1.47 0.48
CA THR A 65 14.21 2.81 0.86
C THR A 65 15.13 3.88 0.31
N LEU A 66 16.44 3.72 0.51
CA LEU A 66 17.46 4.64 0.04
C LEU A 66 17.35 4.82 -1.49
N PHE A 67 17.38 3.73 -2.26
CA PHE A 67 17.29 3.81 -3.71
C PHE A 67 15.96 4.41 -4.19
N SER A 68 14.83 4.02 -3.58
CA SER A 68 13.52 4.55 -3.95
C SER A 68 13.42 6.05 -3.70
N VAL A 69 13.90 6.54 -2.54
CA VAL A 69 13.87 7.97 -2.18
C VAL A 69 14.85 8.75 -3.05
N CYS A 70 16.10 8.30 -3.18
CA CYS A 70 17.13 8.98 -3.97
C CYS A 70 16.75 9.11 -5.44
N LEU A 71 16.16 8.07 -6.05
CA LEU A 71 15.72 8.10 -7.44
C LEU A 71 14.42 8.89 -7.63
N ALA A 72 13.55 8.95 -6.62
CA ALA A 72 12.31 9.71 -6.69
C ALA A 72 12.49 11.24 -6.60
N LEU A 73 13.52 11.70 -5.88
CA LEU A 73 13.82 13.13 -5.74
C LEU A 73 14.03 13.85 -7.09
N PRO A 74 14.94 13.42 -7.99
CA PRO A 74 15.14 14.09 -9.28
C PRO A 74 13.88 14.06 -10.13
N VAL A 75 13.08 12.99 -10.05
CA VAL A 75 11.82 12.86 -10.78
C VAL A 75 10.80 13.88 -10.30
N ALA A 76 10.61 14.00 -8.98
CA ALA A 76 9.70 14.96 -8.38
C ALA A 76 10.10 16.40 -8.69
N LEU A 77 11.40 16.73 -8.61
CA LEU A 77 11.94 18.04 -8.97
C LEU A 77 11.70 18.36 -10.45
N SER A 78 11.93 17.39 -11.34
CA SER A 78 11.73 17.56 -12.79
C SER A 78 10.25 17.80 -13.12
N LEU A 79 9.34 17.04 -12.50
CA LEU A 79 7.89 17.23 -12.66
C LEU A 79 7.41 18.56 -12.06
N ALA A 80 7.95 18.98 -10.91
CA ALA A 80 7.61 20.26 -10.27
C ALA A 80 8.11 21.46 -11.09
N ARG A 81 9.27 21.34 -11.76
CA ARG A 81 9.83 22.38 -12.63
C ARG A 81 9.10 22.49 -13.97
N ARG A 82 8.39 21.43 -14.38
CA ARG A 82 7.65 21.33 -15.65
C ARG A 82 6.13 21.23 -15.43
N PRO A 83 5.47 22.28 -14.91
CA PRO A 83 4.02 22.20 -14.62
C PRO A 83 3.14 22.09 -15.87
N HIS A 84 3.58 22.58 -17.03
CA HIS A 84 2.74 22.78 -18.22
C HIS A 84 3.24 21.98 -19.45
N PHE A 85 3.17 20.65 -19.42
CA PHE A 85 3.35 19.81 -20.62
C PHE A 85 2.26 18.73 -20.70
N ILE A 86 1.85 18.39 -21.92
CA ILE A 86 0.69 17.52 -22.21
C ILE A 86 0.83 16.14 -21.52
N GLY A 87 2.04 15.58 -21.50
CA GLY A 87 2.32 14.27 -20.91
C GLY A 87 2.26 14.21 -19.38
N ARG A 88 2.31 15.34 -18.66
CA ARG A 88 2.46 15.37 -17.20
C ARG A 88 1.36 14.59 -16.48
N ILE A 89 0.13 14.82 -16.89
CA ILE A 89 -1.05 14.18 -16.28
C ILE A 89 -0.98 12.67 -16.44
N TRP A 90 -0.58 12.20 -17.62
CA TRP A 90 -0.45 10.77 -17.91
C TRP A 90 0.69 10.12 -17.12
N ILE A 91 1.82 10.81 -16.97
CA ILE A 91 2.96 10.30 -16.18
C ILE A 91 2.61 10.23 -14.70
N VAL A 92 1.96 11.26 -14.14
CA VAL A 92 1.50 11.24 -12.74
C VAL A 92 0.44 10.15 -12.50
N ARG A 93 -0.42 9.88 -13.50
CA ARG A 93 -1.38 8.75 -13.44
C ARG A 93 -0.67 7.40 -13.55
N LEU A 94 0.32 7.26 -14.44
CA LEU A 94 1.15 6.07 -14.57
C LEU A 94 1.86 5.76 -13.25
N MET A 95 2.37 6.77 -12.54
CA MET A 95 2.97 6.60 -11.21
C MET A 95 1.96 6.11 -10.14
N ALA A 96 0.65 6.24 -10.36
CA ALA A 96 -0.34 5.66 -9.44
C ALA A 96 -0.62 4.18 -9.74
N LEU A 97 -0.29 3.70 -10.94
CA LEU A 97 -0.71 2.41 -11.44
C LEU A 97 0.02 1.22 -10.78
N PRO A 98 1.35 1.23 -10.56
CA PRO A 98 2.03 0.16 -9.81
C PRO A 98 1.45 -0.08 -8.41
N MET A 99 0.97 0.99 -7.75
CA MET A 99 0.36 0.88 -6.42
C MET A 99 -1.06 0.29 -6.42
N GLY A 100 -1.74 0.33 -7.57
CA GLY A 100 -3.10 -0.21 -7.73
C GLY A 100 -3.14 -1.62 -8.29
N LEU A 101 -2.05 -2.08 -8.90
CA LEU A 101 -1.95 -3.45 -9.41
C LEU A 101 -1.47 -4.42 -8.33
N PRO A 102 -1.97 -5.66 -8.33
CA PRO A 102 -1.38 -6.75 -7.56
C PRO A 102 0.13 -6.82 -7.72
N VAL A 103 0.83 -6.97 -6.59
CA VAL A 103 2.29 -7.00 -6.52
C VAL A 103 2.89 -8.10 -7.41
N LEU A 104 2.19 -9.24 -7.49
CA LEU A 104 2.53 -10.38 -8.33
C LEU A 104 2.64 -10.03 -9.82
N ILE A 105 1.77 -9.13 -10.31
CA ILE A 105 1.80 -8.66 -11.69
C ILE A 105 3.11 -7.89 -11.91
N GLY A 106 3.42 -6.90 -11.07
CA GLY A 106 4.69 -6.17 -11.20
C GLY A 106 5.92 -7.07 -11.14
N ALA A 107 5.92 -8.07 -10.25
CA ALA A 107 7.00 -9.05 -10.19
C ALA A 107 7.18 -9.84 -11.50
N LEU A 108 6.10 -10.36 -12.08
CA LEU A 108 6.13 -11.07 -13.36
C LEU A 108 6.60 -10.17 -14.51
N GLY A 109 6.18 -8.90 -14.55
CA GLY A 109 6.64 -7.95 -15.56
C GLY A 109 8.13 -7.65 -15.46
N LEU A 110 8.65 -7.56 -14.23
CA LEU A 110 10.08 -7.42 -14.00
C LEU A 110 10.82 -8.69 -14.47
N ILE A 111 10.29 -9.89 -14.17
CA ILE A 111 10.85 -11.16 -14.66
C ILE A 111 10.87 -11.20 -16.20
N GLY A 112 9.83 -10.72 -16.87
CA GLY A 112 9.78 -10.66 -18.33
C GLY A 112 10.82 -9.74 -18.97
N ILE A 113 11.32 -8.73 -18.25
CA ILE A 113 12.34 -7.80 -18.77
C ILE A 113 13.76 -8.17 -18.30
N TRP A 114 13.95 -8.39 -17.00
CA TRP A 114 15.27 -8.65 -16.38
C TRP A 114 15.54 -10.11 -16.06
N GLY A 115 14.57 -11.01 -16.26
CA GLY A 115 14.77 -12.44 -16.06
C GLY A 115 15.73 -13.05 -17.07
N ARG A 116 16.05 -14.33 -16.87
CA ARG A 116 17.05 -15.04 -17.70
C ARG A 116 16.73 -15.05 -19.20
N GLN A 117 15.45 -15.18 -19.54
CA GLN A 117 14.94 -15.09 -20.92
C GLN A 117 14.33 -13.70 -21.24
N GLY A 118 14.61 -12.70 -20.40
CA GLY A 118 14.03 -11.38 -20.54
C GLY A 118 14.67 -10.54 -21.65
N ALA A 119 14.01 -9.43 -22.01
CA ALA A 119 14.45 -8.53 -23.06
C ALA A 119 15.89 -8.02 -22.86
N VAL A 120 16.28 -7.70 -21.62
CA VAL A 120 17.61 -7.16 -21.32
C VAL A 120 18.69 -8.22 -21.52
N ASN A 121 18.52 -9.41 -20.94
CA ASN A 121 19.50 -10.49 -21.09
C ASN A 121 19.57 -10.99 -22.55
N SER A 122 18.45 -10.99 -23.27
CA SER A 122 18.43 -11.32 -24.71
C SER A 122 19.18 -10.28 -25.56
N PHE A 123 19.15 -9.01 -25.17
CA PHE A 123 19.94 -7.97 -25.83
C PHE A 123 21.43 -8.03 -25.46
N LEU A 124 21.76 -8.36 -24.21
CA LEU A 124 23.15 -8.52 -23.79
C LEU A 124 23.81 -9.75 -24.41
N SER A 125 23.05 -10.83 -24.64
CA SER A 125 23.55 -12.01 -25.32
C SER A 125 23.84 -11.78 -26.80
N THR A 126 23.06 -10.92 -27.50
CA THR A 126 23.39 -10.52 -28.88
C THR A 126 24.66 -9.66 -28.95
N LEU A 127 25.02 -8.98 -27.87
CA LEU A 127 26.29 -8.27 -27.69
C LEU A 127 27.45 -9.18 -27.25
N GLY A 128 27.24 -10.50 -27.14
CA GLY A 128 28.26 -11.48 -26.77
C GLY A 128 28.56 -11.56 -25.27
N LEU A 129 27.74 -10.93 -24.41
CA LEU A 129 27.87 -11.03 -22.96
C LEU A 129 27.02 -12.21 -22.45
N GLU A 130 27.67 -13.21 -21.87
CA GLU A 130 26.97 -14.38 -21.31
C GLU A 130 26.23 -14.02 -20.01
N GLN A 131 24.95 -13.66 -20.15
CA GLN A 131 23.93 -13.61 -19.08
C GLN A 131 24.38 -12.97 -17.74
N PRO A 132 24.83 -11.70 -17.71
CA PRO A 132 25.41 -11.11 -16.50
C PRO A 132 24.40 -10.75 -15.40
N ILE A 133 23.08 -10.69 -15.69
CA ILE A 133 22.09 -10.16 -14.75
C ILE A 133 21.13 -11.26 -14.28
N SER A 134 21.23 -11.61 -13.00
CA SER A 134 20.20 -12.40 -12.29
C SER A 134 19.18 -11.48 -11.64
N ILE A 135 17.90 -11.71 -11.96
CA ILE A 135 16.77 -11.07 -11.26
C ILE A 135 16.45 -11.75 -9.93
N TYR A 136 17.02 -12.91 -9.65
CA TYR A 136 16.78 -13.61 -8.38
C TYR A 136 17.85 -13.21 -7.36
N GLY A 137 17.42 -12.97 -6.12
CA GLY A 137 18.25 -12.51 -5.00
C GLY A 137 18.01 -11.04 -4.64
N LEU A 138 18.96 -10.45 -3.93
CA LEU A 138 18.85 -9.08 -3.41
C LEU A 138 18.63 -8.05 -4.53
N THR A 139 19.33 -8.15 -5.65
CA THR A 139 19.22 -7.21 -6.79
C THR A 139 17.79 -7.13 -7.33
N GLY A 140 17.14 -8.27 -7.51
CA GLY A 140 15.74 -8.33 -7.95
C GLY A 140 14.77 -7.75 -6.94
N ILE A 141 14.96 -8.07 -5.65
CA ILE A 141 14.14 -7.52 -4.58
C ILE A 141 14.27 -5.98 -4.56
N LEU A 142 15.49 -5.45 -4.66
CA LEU A 142 15.74 -4.01 -4.71
C LEU A 142 15.08 -3.36 -5.92
N LEU A 143 15.24 -3.95 -7.12
CA LEU A 143 14.65 -3.46 -8.36
C LEU A 143 13.12 -3.41 -8.27
N ALA A 144 12.51 -4.47 -7.73
CA ALA A 144 11.07 -4.53 -7.55
C ALA A 144 10.58 -3.50 -6.53
N HIS A 145 11.25 -3.37 -5.38
CA HIS A 145 10.89 -2.32 -4.43
C HIS A 145 11.01 -0.92 -5.02
N VAL A 146 12.03 -0.64 -5.83
CA VAL A 146 12.15 0.64 -6.53
C VAL A 146 11.00 0.83 -7.52
N PHE A 147 10.61 -0.21 -8.28
CA PHE A 147 9.47 -0.15 -9.20
C PHE A 147 8.16 0.26 -8.52
N PHE A 148 7.87 -0.28 -7.33
CA PHE A 148 6.66 0.08 -6.58
C PHE A 148 6.79 1.39 -5.79
N ASN A 149 7.94 1.65 -5.15
CA ASN A 149 8.09 2.73 -4.17
C ASN A 149 8.62 4.05 -4.75
N LEU A 150 9.41 4.03 -5.83
CA LEU A 150 9.84 5.24 -6.53
C LEU A 150 8.67 6.12 -6.97
N PRO A 151 7.64 5.61 -7.68
CA PRO A 151 6.54 6.46 -8.13
C PRO A 151 5.69 6.97 -6.96
N LEU A 152 5.56 6.20 -5.88
CA LEU A 152 4.92 6.66 -4.64
C LEU A 152 5.69 7.83 -4.02
N ALA A 153 7.00 7.67 -3.81
CA ALA A 153 7.87 8.71 -3.27
C ALA A 153 7.85 9.97 -4.14
N ALA A 154 7.95 9.82 -5.47
CA ALA A 154 7.98 10.92 -6.40
C ALA A 154 6.69 11.74 -6.33
N ARG A 155 5.53 11.08 -6.20
CA ARG A 155 4.24 11.75 -6.02
C ARG A 155 4.13 12.48 -4.69
N LEU A 156 4.61 11.88 -3.60
CA LEU A 156 4.58 12.52 -2.27
C LEU A 156 5.51 13.74 -2.22
N PHE A 157 6.70 13.65 -2.80
CA PHE A 157 7.60 14.79 -2.97
C PHE A 157 7.01 15.86 -3.88
N LEU A 158 6.39 15.48 -5.00
CA LEU A 158 5.74 16.42 -5.91
C LEU A 158 4.64 17.23 -5.20
N VAL A 159 3.80 16.56 -4.39
CA VAL A 159 2.79 17.24 -3.57
C VAL A 159 3.41 18.22 -2.58
N ALA A 160 4.53 17.87 -1.94
CA ALA A 160 5.24 18.77 -1.02
C ALA A 160 5.83 20.00 -1.72
N LEU A 161 6.32 19.84 -2.94
CA LEU A 161 6.86 20.92 -3.77
C LEU A 161 5.76 21.84 -4.31
N GLU A 162 4.62 21.26 -4.74
CA GLU A 162 3.48 22.03 -5.27
C GLU A 162 2.71 22.82 -4.21
N ARG A 163 2.82 22.41 -2.94
CA ARG A 163 2.27 23.14 -1.79
C ARG A 163 3.05 24.40 -1.43
N GLN A 164 4.19 24.68 -2.06
CA GLN A 164 4.96 25.88 -1.76
C GLN A 164 4.23 27.15 -2.28
N PRO A 165 4.13 28.21 -1.46
CA PRO A 165 3.57 29.50 -1.86
C PRO A 165 4.14 30.01 -3.19
N ALA A 166 3.28 30.63 -4.01
CA ALA A 166 3.67 31.16 -5.32
C ALA A 166 4.72 32.29 -5.19
N GLU A 167 4.67 33.00 -4.07
CA GLU A 167 5.50 34.14 -3.72
C GLU A 167 6.99 33.77 -3.65
N TYR A 168 7.34 32.56 -3.18
CA TYR A 168 8.72 32.09 -3.15
C TYR A 168 9.34 31.97 -4.56
N TRP A 169 8.54 31.57 -5.55
CA TRP A 169 8.99 31.47 -6.94
C TRP A 169 9.17 32.84 -7.61
N LEU A 170 8.33 33.81 -7.25
CA LEU A 170 8.46 35.19 -7.74
C LEU A 170 9.68 35.89 -7.12
N LEU A 171 9.87 35.77 -5.81
CA LEU A 171 11.01 36.35 -5.10
C LEU A 171 12.35 35.78 -5.58
N SER A 172 12.43 34.46 -5.76
CA SER A 172 13.65 33.83 -6.30
C SER A 172 14.01 34.32 -7.70
N THR A 173 13.02 34.62 -8.53
CA THR A 173 13.22 35.19 -9.86
C THR A 173 13.70 36.64 -9.76
N SER A 174 13.09 37.46 -8.90
CA SER A 174 13.49 38.86 -8.66
C SER A 174 14.94 38.97 -8.14
N LEU A 175 15.34 38.05 -7.26
CA LEU A 175 16.70 37.97 -6.72
C LEU A 175 17.71 37.32 -7.67
N GLY A 176 17.31 36.90 -8.88
CA GLY A 176 18.19 36.25 -9.85
C GLY A 176 18.79 34.93 -9.36
N MET A 177 18.07 34.19 -8.51
CA MET A 177 18.59 32.97 -7.90
C MET A 177 18.88 31.89 -8.96
N LYS A 178 20.10 31.35 -8.92
CA LYS A 178 20.51 30.20 -9.75
C LYS A 178 19.80 28.91 -9.29
N PRO A 179 19.70 27.86 -10.14
CA PRO A 179 19.01 26.61 -9.80
C PRO A 179 19.51 25.94 -8.52
N LEU A 180 20.82 25.97 -8.24
CA LEU A 180 21.38 25.40 -7.01
C LEU A 180 20.97 26.21 -5.77
N SER A 181 20.84 27.53 -5.89
CA SER A 181 20.33 28.38 -4.82
C SER A 181 18.86 28.10 -4.55
N ILE A 182 18.05 27.93 -5.60
CA ILE A 182 16.64 27.54 -5.48
C ILE A 182 16.52 26.18 -4.78
N PHE A 183 17.34 25.21 -5.19
CA PHE A 183 17.37 23.90 -4.53
C PHE A 183 17.77 24.02 -3.06
N ARG A 184 18.84 24.77 -2.74
CA ARG A 184 19.34 24.87 -1.36
C ARG A 184 18.40 25.62 -0.41
N PHE A 185 17.71 26.66 -0.89
CA PHE A 185 16.95 27.57 -0.02
C PHE A 185 15.43 27.37 -0.06
N ILE A 186 14.89 26.77 -1.12
CA ILE A 186 13.44 26.59 -1.28
C ILE A 186 13.10 25.10 -1.32
N GLU A 187 13.63 24.35 -2.29
CA GLU A 187 13.23 22.96 -2.51
C GLU A 187 13.76 22.02 -1.42
N GLY A 188 15.03 22.15 -1.06
CA GLY A 188 15.71 21.33 -0.06
C GLY A 188 15.06 21.42 1.32
N PRO A 189 14.83 22.62 1.87
CA PRO A 189 14.13 22.79 3.14
C PRO A 189 12.68 22.27 3.12
N ALA A 190 11.99 22.34 1.98
CA ALA A 190 10.66 21.75 1.83
C ALA A 190 10.73 20.21 1.81
N LEU A 191 11.69 19.64 1.09
CA LEU A 191 11.87 18.19 0.94
C LEU A 191 12.38 17.53 2.22
N ILE A 192 13.37 18.11 2.91
CA ILE A 192 13.96 17.53 4.12
C ILE A 192 12.94 17.35 5.24
N ARG A 193 11.86 18.15 5.26
CA ARG A 193 10.75 18.01 6.21
C ARG A 193 9.88 16.78 5.94
N VAL A 194 9.75 16.37 4.68
CA VAL A 194 8.90 15.23 4.28
C VAL A 194 9.69 13.95 4.04
N VAL A 195 11.00 14.04 3.77
CA VAL A 195 11.88 12.89 3.52
C VAL A 195 11.82 11.85 4.65
N PRO A 196 11.94 12.19 5.96
CA PRO A 196 11.91 11.19 7.02
C PRO A 196 10.59 10.41 7.08
N GLY A 197 9.46 11.09 6.89
CA GLY A 197 8.14 10.44 6.86
C GLY A 197 7.94 9.54 5.64
N ILE A 198 8.40 9.97 4.46
CA ILE A 198 8.32 9.18 3.22
C ILE A 198 9.27 7.97 3.30
N ALA A 199 10.51 8.18 3.77
CA ALA A 199 11.49 7.13 3.95
C ALA A 199 11.00 6.10 4.98
N GLY A 200 10.45 6.53 6.12
CA GLY A 200 9.88 5.65 7.12
C GLY A 200 8.72 4.80 6.61
N LEU A 201 7.82 5.41 5.83
CA LEU A 201 6.73 4.69 5.19
C LEU A 201 7.23 3.62 4.20
N ILE A 202 8.20 3.97 3.34
CA ILE A 202 8.77 3.03 2.37
C ILE A 202 9.56 1.92 3.08
N PHE A 203 10.30 2.27 4.13
CA PHE A 203 11.03 1.31 4.93
C PHE A 203 10.11 0.27 5.54
N MET A 204 8.99 0.70 6.14
CA MET A 204 7.96 -0.20 6.65
C MET A 204 7.40 -1.09 5.53
N LEU A 205 7.02 -0.52 4.38
CA LEU A 205 6.50 -1.28 3.23
C LEU A 205 7.50 -2.33 2.72
N CYS A 206 8.80 -2.03 2.74
CA CYS A 206 9.85 -2.97 2.30
C CYS A 206 10.14 -4.04 3.36
N ALA A 207 10.15 -3.66 4.65
CA ALA A 207 10.40 -4.57 5.76
C ALA A 207 9.26 -5.59 5.94
N THR A 208 8.03 -5.21 5.55
CA THR A 208 6.85 -6.08 5.56
C THR A 208 6.46 -6.55 4.16
N SER A 209 7.45 -6.77 3.29
CA SER A 209 7.22 -7.22 1.91
C SER A 209 7.33 -8.74 1.80
N PHE A 210 6.18 -9.39 1.70
CA PHE A 210 6.09 -10.84 1.56
C PHE A 210 6.21 -11.29 0.10
N THR A 211 5.26 -10.85 -0.75
CA THR A 211 5.05 -11.38 -2.10
C THR A 211 6.27 -11.20 -3.00
N LEU A 212 6.90 -10.02 -2.98
CA LEU A 212 8.08 -9.74 -3.82
C LEU A 212 9.26 -10.62 -3.46
N VAL A 213 9.52 -10.78 -2.16
CA VAL A 213 10.63 -11.56 -1.67
C VAL A 213 10.39 -13.04 -1.89
N LEU A 214 9.16 -13.53 -1.74
CA LEU A 214 8.83 -14.92 -2.03
C LEU A 214 9.11 -15.29 -3.50
N ILE A 215 8.80 -14.40 -4.44
CA ILE A 215 8.96 -14.65 -5.88
C ILE A 215 10.40 -14.43 -6.35
N LEU A 216 11.04 -13.34 -5.90
CA LEU A 216 12.33 -12.90 -6.41
C LEU A 216 13.50 -13.29 -5.51
N GLY A 217 13.27 -13.81 -4.30
CA GLY A 217 14.33 -14.13 -3.34
C GLY A 217 15.29 -15.21 -3.84
N GLY A 218 14.82 -16.19 -4.62
CA GLY A 218 15.70 -17.14 -5.32
C GLY A 218 16.50 -18.12 -4.45
N GLY A 219 16.36 -18.07 -3.11
CA GLY A 219 17.02 -19.00 -2.19
C GLY A 219 17.11 -18.51 -0.74
N PRO A 220 17.65 -19.35 0.17
CA PRO A 220 17.71 -19.06 1.61
C PRO A 220 18.64 -17.90 2.00
N ALA A 221 19.53 -17.49 1.09
CA ALA A 221 20.41 -16.34 1.30
C ALA A 221 19.67 -14.99 1.24
N ALA A 222 18.49 -14.95 0.62
CA ALA A 222 17.69 -13.74 0.44
C ALA A 222 16.26 -13.92 0.98
N THR A 223 16.17 -14.40 2.22
CA THR A 223 14.91 -14.62 2.94
C THR A 223 14.69 -13.51 3.96
N THR A 224 13.53 -12.86 3.92
CA THR A 224 13.07 -11.91 4.95
C THR A 224 12.32 -12.61 6.09
N LEU A 225 12.09 -11.90 7.19
CA LEU A 225 11.32 -12.41 8.33
C LEU A 225 9.97 -12.98 7.91
N GLU A 226 9.24 -12.31 7.01
CA GLU A 226 7.91 -12.76 6.56
C GLU A 226 7.97 -14.06 5.76
N VAL A 227 8.91 -14.17 4.82
CA VAL A 227 9.09 -15.39 4.03
C VAL A 227 9.57 -16.53 4.93
N ALA A 228 10.43 -16.26 5.91
CA ALA A 228 10.89 -17.26 6.87
C ALA A 228 9.75 -17.77 7.78
N ILE A 229 8.84 -16.90 8.25
CA ILE A 229 7.65 -17.29 9.02
C ILE A 229 6.79 -18.24 8.18
N TYR A 230 6.52 -17.86 6.93
CA TYR A 230 5.74 -18.66 6.00
C TYR A 230 6.40 -20.02 5.72
N GLN A 231 7.71 -20.04 5.44
CA GLN A 231 8.46 -21.27 5.16
C GLN A 231 8.46 -22.20 6.38
N SER A 232 8.71 -21.65 7.57
CA SER A 232 8.73 -22.41 8.82
C SER A 232 7.39 -23.09 9.08
N LEU A 233 6.27 -22.42 8.77
CA LEU A 233 4.94 -22.96 9.02
C LEU A 233 4.47 -23.94 7.93
N ARG A 234 4.70 -23.60 6.66
CA ARG A 234 4.10 -24.33 5.52
C ARG A 234 4.97 -25.42 4.93
N PHE A 235 6.29 -25.24 4.95
CA PHE A 235 7.23 -26.18 4.34
C PHE A 235 8.01 -26.97 5.40
N ASP A 236 8.51 -26.30 6.43
CA ASP A 236 9.33 -26.96 7.47
C ASP A 236 8.48 -27.61 8.58
N PHE A 237 7.20 -27.25 8.70
CA PHE A 237 6.30 -27.67 9.78
C PHE A 237 6.93 -27.49 11.19
N ASP A 238 7.63 -26.36 11.39
CA ASP A 238 8.26 -25.95 12.66
C ASP A 238 7.51 -24.72 13.25
N PRO A 239 6.33 -24.93 13.87
CA PRO A 239 5.60 -23.85 14.51
C PRO A 239 6.39 -23.07 15.56
N PRO A 240 7.19 -23.69 16.44
CA PRO A 240 8.04 -22.96 17.39
C PRO A 240 8.93 -21.91 16.72
N ARG A 241 9.56 -22.24 15.59
CA ARG A 241 10.36 -21.28 14.81
C ARG A 241 9.50 -20.17 14.22
N ALA A 242 8.34 -20.51 13.63
CA ALA A 242 7.43 -19.52 13.05
C ALA A 242 6.96 -18.49 14.10
N ILE A 243 6.65 -18.94 15.33
CA ILE A 243 6.25 -18.07 16.45
C ILE A 243 7.39 -17.15 16.85
N GLY A 244 8.59 -17.68 17.05
CA GLY A 244 9.75 -16.88 17.42
C GLY A 244 10.02 -15.77 16.40
N LEU A 245 9.99 -16.10 15.12
CA LEU A 245 10.14 -15.12 14.04
C LEU A 245 8.97 -14.12 13.99
N ALA A 246 7.74 -14.54 14.26
CA ALA A 246 6.57 -13.67 14.29
C ALA A 246 6.60 -12.67 15.47
N VAL A 247 7.00 -13.13 16.66
CA VAL A 247 7.21 -12.26 17.83
C VAL A 247 8.35 -11.27 17.58
N LEU A 248 9.45 -11.74 16.98
CA LEU A 248 10.55 -10.88 16.57
C LEU A 248 10.09 -9.83 15.54
N GLN A 249 9.28 -10.21 14.55
CA GLN A 249 8.71 -9.30 13.57
C GLN A 249 7.87 -8.21 14.25
N ILE A 250 6.99 -8.57 15.20
CA ILE A 250 6.19 -7.59 15.97
C ILE A 250 7.09 -6.64 16.77
N ALA A 251 8.13 -7.17 17.43
CA ALA A 251 9.05 -6.34 18.20
C ALA A 251 9.80 -5.34 17.31
N VAL A 252 10.26 -5.80 16.14
CA VAL A 252 10.98 -4.98 15.16
C VAL A 252 10.08 -3.92 14.55
N THR A 253 8.88 -4.28 14.07
CA THR A 253 7.91 -3.30 13.53
C THR A 253 7.48 -2.29 14.59
N GLY A 254 7.30 -2.72 15.84
CA GLY A 254 7.01 -1.85 16.98
C GLY A 254 8.13 -0.84 17.24
N LEU A 255 9.38 -1.29 17.25
CA LEU A 255 10.54 -0.42 17.41
C LEU A 255 10.65 0.58 16.27
N ILE A 256 10.44 0.14 15.02
CA ILE A 256 10.47 1.02 13.84
C ILE A 256 9.36 2.07 13.94
N LEU A 257 8.12 1.67 14.25
CA LEU A 257 7.01 2.61 14.40
C LEU A 257 7.24 3.60 15.54
N ALA A 258 7.82 3.16 16.66
CA ALA A 258 8.21 4.04 17.76
C ALA A 258 9.28 5.04 17.29
N ALA A 259 10.30 4.60 16.57
CA ALA A 259 11.32 5.47 15.98
C ALA A 259 10.71 6.50 15.02
N LEU A 260 9.75 6.08 14.18
CA LEU A 260 9.04 6.97 13.26
C LEU A 260 8.13 7.97 13.98
N ALA A 261 7.59 7.62 15.15
CA ALA A 261 6.76 8.52 15.95
C ALA A 261 7.57 9.68 16.57
N PHE A 262 8.89 9.51 16.74
CA PHE A 262 9.78 10.60 17.17
C PHE A 262 10.13 11.59 16.05
N LEU A 263 9.83 11.26 14.79
CA LEU A 263 10.08 12.17 13.68
C LEU A 263 9.06 13.32 13.70
N PRO A 264 9.49 14.57 13.38
CA PRO A 264 8.58 15.70 13.31
C PRO A 264 7.42 15.40 12.37
N ALA A 265 6.19 15.56 12.87
CA ALA A 265 5.02 15.52 12.01
C ALA A 265 5.14 16.65 10.98
N PRO A 266 4.88 16.40 9.68
CA PRO A 266 4.87 17.48 8.69
C PRO A 266 3.88 18.55 9.14
N ASP A 267 4.34 19.80 9.28
CA ASP A 267 3.49 20.91 9.70
C ASP A 267 2.21 20.95 8.86
N GLY A 268 1.07 21.02 9.56
CA GLY A 268 -0.25 21.01 8.95
C GLY A 268 -0.44 22.22 8.04
N THR A 269 -0.75 21.94 6.77
CA THR A 269 -1.52 22.79 5.85
C THR A 269 -1.31 24.29 5.98
N HIS A 270 -0.26 24.83 5.37
CA HIS A 270 -0.36 26.18 4.84
C HIS A 270 -1.33 26.14 3.65
N VAL A 271 -2.50 26.76 3.81
CA VAL A 271 -3.43 27.01 2.70
C VAL A 271 -2.74 28.03 1.78
N THR A 272 -2.18 27.55 0.67
CA THR A 272 -1.73 28.45 -0.40
C THR A 272 -2.95 29.01 -1.12
N ALA A 273 -2.86 30.26 -1.59
CA ALA A 273 -3.94 31.00 -2.26
C ALA A 273 -4.41 30.40 -3.62
N GLY A 274 -4.08 29.14 -3.94
CA GLY A 274 -4.53 28.44 -5.15
C GLY A 274 -4.04 29.04 -6.47
N ARG A 275 -3.14 30.02 -6.44
CA ARG A 275 -2.63 30.68 -7.66
C ARG A 275 -1.66 29.76 -8.38
N ALA A 276 -1.83 29.63 -9.70
CA ALA A 276 -0.91 28.91 -10.56
C ALA A 276 0.50 29.51 -10.44
N THR A 277 1.48 28.68 -10.07
CA THR A 277 2.86 29.09 -9.90
C THR A 277 3.56 29.17 -11.26
N ARG A 278 4.16 30.32 -11.58
CA ARG A 278 5.04 30.47 -12.75
C ARG A 278 6.48 30.27 -12.31
N ARG A 279 7.07 29.13 -12.67
CA ARG A 279 8.48 28.79 -12.46
C ARG A 279 9.32 29.19 -13.69
N PHE A 280 10.37 29.99 -13.48
CA PHE A 280 11.23 30.50 -14.57
C PHE A 280 12.58 29.77 -14.67
N ASP A 281 12.94 28.99 -13.65
CA ASP A 281 14.18 28.26 -13.49
C ASP A 281 14.37 27.08 -14.47
N GLY A 282 13.29 26.57 -15.05
CA GLY A 282 13.34 25.50 -16.06
C GLY A 282 13.65 25.95 -17.48
N ARG A 283 13.99 27.22 -17.73
CA ARG A 283 14.12 27.72 -19.12
C ARG A 283 15.41 27.33 -19.83
N THR A 284 16.49 27.02 -19.09
CA THR A 284 17.79 26.68 -19.68
C THR A 284 17.74 25.34 -20.43
N TRP A 285 18.57 25.21 -21.48
CA TRP A 285 18.65 23.99 -22.27
C TRP A 285 19.13 22.79 -21.44
N GLY A 286 20.14 22.97 -20.60
CA GLY A 286 20.62 21.93 -19.69
C GLY A 286 19.55 21.42 -18.73
N ALA A 287 18.73 22.32 -18.16
CA ALA A 287 17.61 21.91 -17.31
C ALA A 287 16.54 21.13 -18.10
N ARG A 288 16.29 21.48 -19.37
CA ARG A 288 15.34 20.75 -20.23
C ARG A 288 15.82 19.33 -20.53
N LEU A 289 17.11 19.17 -20.84
CA LEU A 289 17.70 17.85 -21.08
C LEU A 289 17.67 17.00 -19.82
N TRP A 290 18.06 17.55 -18.67
CA TRP A 290 18.01 16.84 -17.41
C TRP A 290 16.58 16.42 -17.06
N ASP A 291 15.64 17.37 -16.99
CA ASP A 291 14.24 17.08 -16.67
C ASP A 291 13.62 16.10 -17.68
N GLY A 292 13.95 16.23 -18.97
CA GLY A 292 13.47 15.35 -20.02
C GLY A 292 14.01 13.92 -19.86
N SER A 293 15.32 13.79 -19.59
CA SER A 293 15.98 12.50 -19.41
C SER A 293 15.48 11.75 -18.17
N THR A 294 15.29 12.42 -17.04
CA THR A 294 14.78 11.82 -15.79
C THR A 294 13.33 11.35 -15.95
N ILE A 295 12.47 12.19 -16.55
CA ILE A 295 11.07 11.87 -16.82
C ILE A 295 10.99 10.70 -17.82
N LEU A 296 11.78 10.71 -18.88
CA LEU A 296 11.81 9.64 -19.88
C LEU A 296 12.30 8.32 -19.27
N ALA A 297 13.41 8.34 -18.54
CA ALA A 297 13.96 7.15 -17.89
C ALA A 297 12.98 6.53 -16.90
N THR A 298 12.33 7.34 -16.06
CA THR A 298 11.31 6.83 -15.13
C THR A 298 10.06 6.34 -15.85
N THR A 299 9.62 7.03 -16.90
CA THR A 299 8.47 6.57 -17.69
C THR A 299 8.79 5.22 -18.34
N LEU A 300 9.97 5.06 -18.93
CA LEU A 300 10.40 3.81 -19.54
C LEU A 300 10.52 2.69 -18.49
N PHE A 301 11.13 2.97 -17.34
CA PHE A 301 11.25 2.03 -16.23
C PHE A 301 9.89 1.53 -15.71
N LEU A 302 8.86 2.40 -15.68
CA LEU A 302 7.51 2.03 -15.27
C LEU A 302 6.72 1.31 -16.37
N VAL A 303 6.86 1.73 -17.63
CA VAL A 303 6.10 1.16 -18.76
C VAL A 303 6.63 -0.21 -19.17
N LEU A 304 7.95 -0.43 -19.16
CA LEU A 304 8.58 -1.67 -19.65
C LEU A 304 8.01 -2.94 -18.98
N PRO A 305 7.97 -3.07 -17.64
CA PRO A 305 7.40 -4.25 -16.99
C PRO A 305 5.94 -4.48 -17.34
N LEU A 306 5.15 -3.41 -17.38
CA LEU A 306 3.72 -3.48 -17.67
C LEU A 306 3.47 -3.90 -19.14
N ALA A 307 4.26 -3.35 -20.06
CA ALA A 307 4.22 -3.71 -21.46
C ALA A 307 4.65 -5.17 -21.67
N SER A 308 5.65 -5.65 -20.91
CA SER A 308 6.08 -7.06 -20.95
C SER A 308 4.93 -8.01 -20.64
N ILE A 309 4.18 -7.76 -19.55
CA ILE A 309 3.06 -8.61 -19.15
C ILE A 309 1.92 -8.51 -20.17
N PHE A 310 1.65 -7.31 -20.67
CA PHE A 310 0.61 -7.12 -21.68
C PHE A 310 0.92 -7.91 -22.95
N LEU A 311 2.15 -7.82 -23.45
CA LEU A 311 2.60 -8.53 -24.65
C LEU A 311 2.66 -10.05 -24.43
N ALA A 312 3.18 -10.51 -23.30
CA ALA A 312 3.25 -11.94 -22.96
C ALA A 312 1.85 -12.52 -22.73
N GLY A 313 0.98 -11.79 -22.03
CA GLY A 313 -0.38 -12.22 -21.73
C GLY A 313 -1.29 -12.28 -22.96
N ILE A 314 -1.14 -11.38 -23.93
CA ILE A 314 -1.90 -11.45 -25.20
C ILE A 314 -1.47 -12.65 -26.05
N LYS A 315 -0.21 -13.07 -25.95
CA LYS A 315 0.27 -14.29 -26.61
C LYS A 315 -0.24 -15.57 -25.94
N ALA A 316 -0.74 -15.48 -24.71
CA ALA A 316 -1.37 -16.60 -24.06
C ALA A 316 -2.80 -16.81 -24.61
N ASP A 317 -3.27 -18.06 -24.63
CA ASP A 317 -4.66 -18.38 -24.98
C ASP A 317 -5.62 -17.89 -23.88
N LEU A 318 -5.90 -16.58 -23.86
CA LEU A 318 -6.73 -15.93 -22.85
C LEU A 318 -8.13 -16.53 -22.76
N TRP A 319 -8.71 -16.92 -23.90
CA TRP A 319 -10.02 -17.57 -23.94
C TRP A 319 -9.99 -18.92 -23.22
N ARG A 320 -9.02 -19.78 -23.54
CA ARG A 320 -8.84 -21.08 -22.88
C ARG A 320 -8.61 -20.92 -21.37
N LEU A 321 -7.81 -19.93 -20.98
CA LEU A 321 -7.51 -19.65 -19.57
C LEU A 321 -8.75 -19.12 -18.83
N ALA A 322 -9.47 -18.16 -19.41
CA ALA A 322 -10.67 -17.56 -18.82
C ALA A 322 -11.84 -18.55 -18.72
N SER A 323 -11.95 -19.48 -19.67
CA SER A 323 -12.96 -20.55 -19.64
C SER A 323 -12.57 -21.75 -18.78
N SER A 324 -11.37 -21.76 -18.19
CA SER A 324 -10.93 -22.88 -17.38
C SER A 324 -11.70 -22.93 -16.05
N PRO A 325 -12.16 -24.12 -15.58
CA PRO A 325 -12.85 -24.24 -14.30
C PRO A 325 -12.02 -23.72 -13.11
N ALA A 326 -10.70 -23.90 -13.18
CA ALA A 326 -9.77 -23.40 -12.18
C ALA A 326 -9.79 -21.86 -12.09
N PHE A 327 -9.80 -21.16 -13.23
CA PHE A 327 -9.89 -19.71 -13.26
C PHE A 327 -11.24 -19.21 -12.76
N LEU A 328 -12.35 -19.81 -13.19
CA LEU A 328 -13.69 -19.39 -12.78
C LEU A 328 -13.90 -19.56 -11.27
N ASN A 329 -13.50 -20.70 -10.71
CA ASN A 329 -13.54 -20.93 -9.27
C ASN A 329 -12.66 -19.92 -8.53
N ALA A 330 -11.43 -19.71 -8.99
CA ALA A 330 -10.50 -18.76 -8.41
C ALA A 330 -10.99 -17.30 -8.50
N ALA A 331 -11.65 -16.94 -9.60
CA ALA A 331 -12.22 -15.61 -9.81
C ALA A 331 -13.42 -15.38 -8.88
N TYR A 332 -14.31 -16.37 -8.74
CA TYR A 332 -15.44 -16.30 -7.83
C TYR A 332 -15.01 -16.17 -6.37
N THR A 333 -14.06 -17.00 -5.91
CA THR A 333 -13.52 -16.92 -4.54
C THR A 333 -12.81 -15.59 -4.30
N SER A 334 -11.99 -15.13 -5.24
CA SER A 334 -11.26 -13.87 -5.07
C SER A 334 -12.19 -12.68 -5.05
N LEU A 335 -13.20 -12.64 -5.94
CA LEU A 335 -14.15 -11.54 -6.01
C LEU A 335 -15.08 -11.51 -4.79
N SER A 336 -15.50 -12.67 -4.27
CA SER A 336 -16.32 -12.74 -3.07
C SER A 336 -15.54 -12.29 -1.83
N ILE A 337 -14.30 -12.75 -1.64
CA ILE A 337 -13.40 -12.30 -0.57
C ILE A 337 -13.11 -10.80 -0.72
N ALA A 338 -12.82 -10.32 -1.93
CA ALA A 338 -12.54 -8.90 -2.19
C ALA A 338 -13.74 -8.01 -1.87
N LEU A 339 -14.95 -8.40 -2.29
CA LEU A 339 -16.17 -7.66 -1.99
C LEU A 339 -16.46 -7.63 -0.48
N LEU A 340 -16.37 -8.78 0.19
CA LEU A 340 -16.60 -8.88 1.64
C LEU A 340 -15.60 -8.03 2.42
N SER A 341 -14.30 -8.18 2.15
CA SER A 341 -13.24 -7.40 2.78
C SER A 341 -13.38 -5.89 2.52
N GLY A 342 -13.74 -5.50 1.29
CA GLY A 342 -13.97 -4.10 0.94
C GLY A 342 -15.16 -3.47 1.66
N LEU A 343 -16.30 -4.18 1.74
CA LEU A 343 -17.48 -3.71 2.48
C LEU A 343 -17.21 -3.60 3.98
N LEU A 344 -16.52 -4.59 4.56
CA LEU A 344 -16.09 -4.54 5.95
C LEU A 344 -15.12 -3.37 6.20
N ALA A 345 -14.15 -3.14 5.32
CA ALA A 345 -13.21 -2.03 5.45
C ALA A 345 -13.90 -0.66 5.42
N VAL A 346 -14.84 -0.45 4.48
CA VAL A 346 -15.61 0.79 4.38
C VAL A 346 -16.49 1.00 5.61
N SER A 347 -17.22 -0.03 6.06
CA SER A 347 -18.09 0.08 7.23
C SER A 347 -17.33 0.39 8.52
N VAL A 348 -16.23 -0.33 8.77
CA VAL A 348 -15.32 -0.10 9.91
C VAL A 348 -14.68 1.28 9.82
N ALA A 349 -14.20 1.71 8.65
CA ALA A 349 -13.62 3.03 8.45
C ALA A 349 -14.64 4.14 8.73
N LEU A 350 -15.87 4.02 8.21
CA LEU A 350 -16.94 4.97 8.48
C LEU A 350 -17.23 5.04 9.99
N ALA A 351 -17.33 3.92 10.68
CA ALA A 351 -17.56 3.89 12.13
C ALA A 351 -16.44 4.60 12.91
N ILE A 352 -15.17 4.35 12.56
CA ILE A 352 -14.00 5.01 13.17
C ILE A 352 -13.99 6.52 12.87
N ILE A 353 -14.24 6.93 11.62
CA ILE A 353 -14.27 8.36 11.23
C ILE A 353 -15.37 9.10 11.98
N HIS A 354 -16.58 8.54 12.03
CA HIS A 354 -17.70 9.15 12.75
C HIS A 354 -17.41 9.27 14.25
N ALA A 355 -16.77 8.27 14.86
CA ALA A 355 -16.32 8.35 16.26
C ALA A 355 -15.28 9.46 16.47
N ARG A 356 -14.27 9.56 15.58
CA ARG A 356 -13.24 10.60 15.67
C ARG A 356 -13.83 11.99 15.57
N ILE A 357 -14.78 12.22 14.65
CA ILE A 357 -15.43 13.53 14.55
C ILE A 357 -16.34 13.79 15.76
N ALA A 358 -17.10 12.79 16.21
CA ALA A 358 -17.93 12.90 17.40
C ALA A 358 -17.14 13.26 18.67
N MET A 359 -15.90 12.77 18.79
CA MET A 359 -14.99 13.12 19.88
C MET A 359 -14.34 14.50 19.71
N ARG A 360 -14.00 14.93 18.49
CA ARG A 360 -13.50 16.29 18.22
C ARG A 360 -14.53 17.37 18.56
N ASP A 361 -15.82 17.07 18.40
CA ASP A 361 -16.93 17.98 18.75
C ASP A 361 -17.18 18.09 20.26
N LEU A 362 -16.45 17.36 21.12
CA LEU A 362 -16.54 17.47 22.59
C LEU A 362 -15.84 18.74 23.07
N ARG A 363 -16.60 19.63 23.75
CA ARG A 363 -16.05 20.88 24.34
C ARG A 363 -15.03 20.63 25.45
N HIS A 364 -15.23 19.59 26.26
CA HIS A 364 -14.34 19.18 27.35
C HIS A 364 -14.10 17.67 27.30
N PRO A 365 -13.11 17.19 26.54
CA PRO A 365 -12.83 15.77 26.48
C PRO A 365 -12.10 15.33 27.77
N GLY A 366 -12.77 14.48 28.57
CA GLY A 366 -12.13 13.81 29.70
C GLY A 366 -10.92 12.98 29.26
N MET A 367 -10.05 12.58 30.20
CA MET A 367 -8.81 11.85 29.91
C MET A 367 -9.06 10.56 29.10
N LEU A 368 -10.13 9.81 29.43
CA LEU A 368 -10.54 8.60 28.69
C LEU A 368 -10.97 8.90 27.25
N ALA A 369 -11.69 10.00 27.01
CA ALA A 369 -12.10 10.41 25.67
C ALA A 369 -10.90 10.83 24.81
N ARG A 370 -9.90 11.48 25.42
CA ARG A 370 -8.62 11.80 24.75
C ARG A 370 -7.82 10.54 24.41
N GLY A 371 -7.75 9.58 25.34
CA GLY A 371 -7.12 8.28 25.10
C GLY A 371 -7.78 7.50 23.96
N LEU A 372 -9.11 7.40 23.96
CA LEU A 372 -9.87 6.75 22.89
C LEU A 372 -9.70 7.46 21.54
N ALA A 373 -9.68 8.80 21.52
CA ALA A 373 -9.42 9.57 20.30
C ALA A 373 -8.01 9.31 19.74
N ALA A 374 -7.01 9.20 20.61
CA ALA A 374 -5.66 8.83 20.22
C ALA A 374 -5.60 7.40 19.67
N MET A 375 -6.24 6.43 20.34
CA MET A 375 -6.28 5.04 19.87
C MET A 375 -7.03 4.85 18.54
N LEU A 376 -8.12 5.59 18.35
CA LEU A 376 -8.85 5.60 17.07
C LEU A 376 -8.06 6.28 15.95
N GLY A 377 -7.22 7.27 16.28
CA GLY A 377 -6.25 7.84 15.34
C GLY A 377 -5.11 6.87 15.02
N ALA A 378 -4.68 6.09 16.01
CA ALA A 378 -3.64 5.07 15.88
C ALA A 378 -4.13 3.77 15.22
N THR A 379 -5.43 3.58 14.98
CA THR A 379 -5.94 2.34 14.36
C THR A 379 -5.34 2.10 12.97
N SER A 380 -5.11 3.16 12.21
CA SER A 380 -4.45 3.06 10.90
C SER A 380 -2.96 2.69 11.02
N SER A 381 -2.28 3.00 12.13
CA SER A 381 -0.90 2.58 12.38
C SER A 381 -0.80 1.21 13.05
N LEU A 382 -1.83 0.78 13.80
CA LEU A 382 -1.90 -0.56 14.39
C LEU A 382 -1.94 -1.67 13.34
N VAL A 383 -2.60 -1.44 12.20
CA VAL A 383 -2.55 -2.37 11.06
C VAL A 383 -1.12 -2.50 10.51
N LEU A 384 -0.33 -1.43 10.55
CA LEU A 384 1.08 -1.45 10.13
C LEU A 384 1.98 -2.16 11.14
N LEU A 385 1.55 -2.26 12.41
CA LEU A 385 2.32 -2.85 13.49
C LEU A 385 2.36 -4.37 13.40
N VAL A 386 1.23 -5.02 13.09
CA VAL A 386 1.13 -6.49 13.03
C VAL A 386 0.91 -6.91 11.58
N PRO A 387 1.95 -7.40 10.88
CA PRO A 387 1.84 -7.78 9.48
C PRO A 387 0.80 -8.88 9.23
N PRO A 388 0.17 -8.92 8.05
CA PRO A 388 -0.83 -9.94 7.67
C PRO A 388 -0.34 -11.38 7.89
N VAL A 389 0.93 -11.66 7.59
CA VAL A 389 1.54 -13.00 7.77
C VAL A 389 1.61 -13.39 9.25
N VAL A 390 1.88 -12.43 10.14
CA VAL A 390 1.92 -12.66 11.59
C VAL A 390 0.52 -12.92 12.14
N ILE A 391 -0.46 -12.09 11.74
CA ILE A 391 -1.87 -12.30 12.11
C ILE A 391 -2.35 -13.67 11.62
N GLY A 392 -2.04 -14.00 10.36
CA GLY A 392 -2.38 -15.28 9.77
C GLY A 392 -1.74 -16.44 10.53
N THR A 393 -0.48 -16.30 10.95
CA THR A 393 0.23 -17.34 11.70
C THR A 393 -0.42 -17.56 13.06
N GLY A 394 -0.73 -16.51 13.83
CA GLY A 394 -1.44 -16.63 15.10
C GLY A 394 -2.79 -17.36 14.98
N TRP A 395 -3.60 -16.99 13.98
CA TRP A 395 -4.88 -17.66 13.72
C TRP A 395 -4.74 -19.09 13.23
N PHE A 396 -3.77 -19.37 12.35
CA PHE A 396 -3.51 -20.72 11.87
C PHE A 396 -3.17 -21.66 13.02
N LEU A 397 -2.36 -21.20 13.97
CA LEU A 397 -1.93 -21.99 15.12
C LEU A 397 -3.04 -22.20 16.14
N LEU A 398 -3.87 -21.18 16.37
CA LEU A 398 -5.04 -21.29 17.26
C LEU A 398 -6.09 -22.25 16.71
N LEU A 399 -6.30 -22.29 15.40
CA LEU A 399 -7.34 -23.11 14.77
C LEU A 399 -6.88 -24.53 14.45
N ARG A 400 -5.57 -24.78 14.37
CA ARG A 400 -5.00 -26.10 14.08
C ARG A 400 -5.56 -27.24 14.97
N PRO A 401 -5.78 -27.06 16.29
CA PRO A 401 -6.35 -28.11 17.15
C PRO A 401 -7.83 -28.41 16.85
N PHE A 402 -8.58 -27.47 16.25
CA PHE A 402 -10.02 -27.60 16.00
C PHE A 402 -10.37 -28.31 14.68
N GLY A 403 -9.36 -28.83 13.96
CA GLY A 403 -9.54 -29.60 12.73
C GLY A 403 -9.04 -28.85 11.49
N ASP A 404 -9.78 -28.98 10.38
CA ASP A 404 -9.34 -28.46 9.08
C ASP A 404 -9.44 -26.93 9.02
N VAL A 405 -8.29 -26.27 9.19
CA VAL A 405 -8.13 -24.81 9.16
C VAL A 405 -8.64 -24.19 7.85
N SER A 406 -8.67 -24.98 6.77
CA SER A 406 -9.13 -24.54 5.45
C SER A 406 -10.58 -24.03 5.44
N ARG A 407 -11.45 -24.55 6.32
CA ARG A 407 -12.85 -24.11 6.44
C ARG A 407 -13.00 -22.67 6.89
N PHE A 408 -12.08 -22.20 7.73
CA PHE A 408 -12.07 -20.83 8.26
C PHE A 408 -11.29 -19.87 7.36
N ALA A 409 -10.51 -20.39 6.41
CA ALA A 409 -9.62 -19.61 5.55
C ALA A 409 -10.32 -18.45 4.80
N PRO A 410 -11.50 -18.61 4.15
CA PRO A 410 -12.14 -17.48 3.45
C PRO A 410 -12.47 -16.32 4.40
N ALA A 411 -12.98 -16.63 5.59
CA ALA A 411 -13.35 -15.62 6.58
C ALA A 411 -12.11 -14.91 7.15
N LEU A 412 -11.06 -15.65 7.48
CA LEU A 412 -9.80 -15.09 7.98
C LEU A 412 -9.12 -14.21 6.94
N VAL A 413 -9.02 -14.67 5.69
CA VAL A 413 -8.44 -13.88 4.60
C VAL A 413 -9.25 -12.61 4.39
N ALA A 414 -10.59 -12.66 4.43
CA ALA A 414 -11.42 -11.47 4.31
C ALA A 414 -11.19 -10.45 5.44
N VAL A 415 -11.04 -10.90 6.68
CA VAL A 415 -10.76 -10.01 7.82
C VAL A 415 -9.34 -9.45 7.76
N ILE A 416 -8.34 -10.27 7.44
CA ILE A 416 -6.94 -9.83 7.28
C ILE A 416 -6.83 -8.80 6.15
N ASN A 417 -7.47 -9.05 5.00
CA ASN A 417 -7.48 -8.11 3.88
C ASN A 417 -8.27 -6.83 4.21
N MET A 418 -9.34 -6.92 5.00
CA MET A 418 -10.05 -5.75 5.52
C MET A 418 -9.13 -4.88 6.38
N LEU A 419 -8.39 -5.49 7.30
CA LEU A 419 -7.42 -4.78 8.14
C LEU A 419 -6.38 -4.08 7.26
N MET A 420 -5.78 -4.80 6.31
CA MET A 420 -4.79 -4.27 5.38
C MET A 420 -5.32 -3.10 4.52
N ALA A 421 -6.60 -3.15 4.11
CA ALA A 421 -7.24 -2.11 3.31
C ALA A 421 -7.67 -0.88 4.13
N LEU A 422 -7.91 -1.04 5.43
CA LEU A 422 -8.40 0.00 6.32
C LEU A 422 -7.63 1.34 6.24
N PRO A 423 -6.28 1.39 6.33
CA PRO A 423 -5.54 2.66 6.25
C PRO A 423 -5.74 3.39 4.91
N PHE A 424 -5.91 2.65 3.80
CA PHE A 424 -6.18 3.24 2.49
C PHE A 424 -7.59 3.81 2.41
N VAL A 425 -8.58 3.06 2.88
CA VAL A 425 -9.98 3.50 2.94
C VAL A 425 -10.12 4.76 3.81
N MET A 426 -9.47 4.79 4.97
CA MET A 426 -9.45 5.95 5.87
C MET A 426 -8.85 7.19 5.18
N ARG A 427 -7.73 7.04 4.46
CA ARG A 427 -7.09 8.13 3.71
C ARG A 427 -7.96 8.70 2.58
N VAL A 428 -8.90 7.93 2.05
CA VAL A 428 -9.84 8.38 1.01
C VAL A 428 -11.08 9.02 1.64
N LEU A 429 -11.68 8.37 2.64
CA LEU A 429 -12.97 8.79 3.21
C LEU A 429 -12.85 9.93 4.23
N GLU A 430 -11.85 9.91 5.10
CA GLU A 430 -11.70 10.94 6.14
C GLU A 430 -11.63 12.37 5.58
N PRO A 431 -10.76 12.70 4.60
CA PRO A 431 -10.72 14.05 4.05
C PRO A 431 -12.00 14.42 3.29
N ALA A 432 -12.65 13.47 2.61
CA ALA A 432 -13.90 13.73 1.89
C ALA A 432 -15.06 14.05 2.84
N ILE A 433 -15.16 13.34 3.97
CA ILE A 433 -16.18 13.59 5.00
C ILE A 433 -15.91 14.92 5.71
N GLU A 434 -14.65 15.22 6.03
CA GLU A 434 -14.27 16.47 6.70
C GLU A 434 -14.56 17.69 5.82
N ASP A 435 -14.22 17.66 4.53
CA ASP A 435 -14.49 18.74 3.59
C ASP A 435 -16.00 18.97 3.41
N HIS A 436 -16.76 17.88 3.21
CA HIS A 436 -18.23 17.95 3.14
C HIS A 436 -18.83 18.57 4.41
N ARG A 437 -18.40 18.11 5.59
CA ARG A 437 -18.92 18.63 6.86
C ARG A 437 -18.58 20.10 7.08
N ARG A 438 -17.41 20.58 6.65
CA ARG A 438 -17.05 22.01 6.75
C ARG A 438 -18.02 22.89 5.98
N GLN A 439 -18.51 22.40 4.84
CA GLN A 439 -19.43 23.12 3.97
C GLN A 439 -20.88 23.00 4.43
N THR A 440 -21.35 21.81 4.84
CA THR A 440 -22.78 21.56 5.07
C THR A 440 -23.21 21.61 6.54
N ALA A 441 -22.33 21.38 7.51
CA ALA A 441 -22.74 21.12 8.89
C ALA A 441 -23.43 22.32 9.56
N ARG A 442 -23.00 23.56 9.27
CA ARG A 442 -23.62 24.76 9.86
C ARG A 442 -25.02 25.01 9.31
N LEU A 443 -25.22 24.82 8.01
CA LEU A 443 -26.51 24.97 7.34
C LEU A 443 -27.51 23.88 7.76
N ALA A 444 -27.05 22.63 7.83
CA ALA A 444 -27.89 21.53 8.32
C ALA A 444 -28.37 21.79 9.77
N ALA A 445 -27.48 22.32 10.61
CA ALA A 445 -27.82 22.68 11.99
C ALA A 445 -28.82 23.86 12.07
N SER A 446 -28.71 24.88 11.22
CA SER A 446 -29.68 25.99 11.21
C SER A 446 -31.07 25.58 10.70
N LEU A 447 -31.13 24.59 9.82
CA LEU A 447 -32.39 24.02 9.30
C LEU A 447 -32.98 22.93 10.22
N GLY A 448 -32.31 22.58 11.32
CA GLY A 448 -32.73 21.51 12.23
C GLY A 448 -32.67 20.09 11.62
N ILE A 449 -31.99 19.91 10.49
CA ILE A 449 -31.89 18.61 9.82
C ILE A 449 -30.84 17.77 10.52
N SER A 450 -31.27 16.62 11.07
CA SER A 450 -30.39 15.70 11.82
C SER A 450 -30.73 14.23 11.55
N GLY A 451 -29.83 13.35 11.99
CA GLY A 451 -29.98 11.91 12.01
C GLY A 451 -29.99 11.27 10.62
N PHE A 452 -30.90 10.31 10.44
CA PHE A 452 -30.98 9.54 9.20
C PHE A 452 -31.44 10.38 7.99
N SER A 453 -32.23 11.43 8.23
CA SER A 453 -32.66 12.35 7.17
C SER A 453 -31.46 13.11 6.58
N ARG A 454 -30.56 13.59 7.46
CA ARG A 454 -29.29 14.21 7.06
C ARG A 454 -28.42 13.22 6.29
N LEU A 455 -28.23 12.02 6.84
CA LEU A 455 -27.39 11.00 6.20
C LEU A 455 -27.89 10.66 4.80
N ARG A 456 -29.18 10.38 4.63
CA ARG A 456 -29.74 9.92 3.34
C ARG A 456 -29.86 11.04 2.31
N ARG A 457 -30.22 12.26 2.71
CA ARG A 457 -30.54 13.36 1.77
C ARG A 457 -29.39 14.32 1.52
N ILE A 458 -28.45 14.47 2.45
CA ILE A 458 -27.36 15.45 2.37
C ILE A 458 -26.03 14.72 2.23
N ASP A 459 -25.69 13.86 3.19
CA ASP A 459 -24.34 13.29 3.25
C ASP A 459 -24.13 12.18 2.19
N LEU A 460 -25.09 11.24 2.03
CA LEU A 460 -24.96 10.06 1.17
C LEU A 460 -24.82 10.37 -0.34
N PRO A 461 -25.60 11.29 -0.94
CA PRO A 461 -25.46 11.62 -2.37
C PRO A 461 -24.06 12.15 -2.71
N PHE A 462 -23.45 12.92 -1.81
CA PHE A 462 -22.07 13.40 -1.99
C PHE A 462 -21.05 12.29 -1.70
N LEU A 463 -21.26 11.52 -0.62
CA LEU A 463 -20.30 10.51 -0.17
C LEU A 463 -20.27 9.24 -1.01
N ILE A 464 -21.27 8.96 -1.85
CA ILE A 464 -21.29 7.73 -2.66
C ILE A 464 -20.10 7.63 -3.62
N GLY A 465 -19.65 8.75 -4.20
CA GLY A 465 -18.45 8.79 -5.03
C GLY A 465 -17.19 8.39 -4.26
N PRO A 466 -16.84 9.09 -3.17
CA PRO A 466 -15.76 8.68 -2.27
C PRO A 466 -15.88 7.24 -1.74
N ILE A 467 -17.08 6.80 -1.35
CA ILE A 467 -17.34 5.42 -0.88
C ILE A 467 -17.01 4.40 -1.96
N LEU A 468 -17.51 4.58 -3.19
CA LEU A 468 -17.22 3.68 -4.31
C LEU A 468 -15.73 3.69 -4.68
N THR A 469 -15.05 4.85 -4.61
CA THR A 469 -13.60 4.89 -4.81
C THR A 469 -12.86 4.07 -3.75
N ALA A 470 -13.20 4.25 -2.48
CA ALA A 470 -12.56 3.54 -1.37
C ALA A 470 -12.84 2.03 -1.43
N LEU A 471 -14.07 1.63 -1.74
CA LEU A 471 -14.47 0.25 -1.95
C LEU A 471 -13.67 -0.40 -3.09
N SER A 472 -13.55 0.29 -4.23
CA SER A 472 -12.83 -0.20 -5.41
C SER A 472 -11.34 -0.42 -5.11
N PHE A 473 -10.70 0.51 -4.39
CA PHE A 473 -9.31 0.36 -3.95
C PHE A 473 -9.14 -0.78 -2.95
N ALA A 474 -10.06 -0.92 -1.99
CA ALA A 474 -10.02 -2.01 -1.02
C ALA A 474 -10.18 -3.39 -1.69
N MET A 475 -11.10 -3.51 -2.65
CA MET A 475 -11.28 -4.72 -3.46
C MET A 475 -10.03 -5.04 -4.28
N ALA A 476 -9.43 -4.05 -4.97
CA ALA A 476 -8.22 -4.24 -5.75
C ALA A 476 -7.02 -4.69 -4.90
N LEU A 477 -6.87 -4.11 -3.70
CA LEU A 477 -5.83 -4.52 -2.74
C LEU A 477 -6.04 -5.98 -2.27
N SER A 478 -7.28 -6.35 -1.96
CA SER A 478 -7.65 -7.71 -1.53
C SER A 478 -7.46 -8.76 -2.64
N LEU A 479 -7.83 -8.41 -3.88
CA LEU A 479 -7.56 -9.22 -5.08
C LEU A 479 -6.09 -9.44 -5.36
N GLY A 480 -5.22 -8.56 -4.85
CA GLY A 480 -3.77 -8.67 -4.98
C GLY A 480 -3.06 -9.37 -3.82
N ASP A 481 -3.79 -9.78 -2.77
CA ASP A 481 -3.17 -10.42 -1.62
C ASP A 481 -2.78 -11.87 -1.93
N LEU A 482 -1.47 -12.13 -1.84
CA LEU A 482 -0.89 -13.47 -1.80
C LEU A 482 -0.57 -13.88 -0.36
N GLY A 483 -0.39 -12.94 0.57
CA GLY A 483 0.18 -13.20 1.88
C GLY A 483 -0.71 -14.07 2.75
N ALA A 484 -1.93 -13.61 3.02
CA ALA A 484 -2.87 -14.37 3.82
C ALA A 484 -3.29 -15.65 3.09
N VAL A 485 -3.49 -15.56 1.76
CA VAL A 485 -3.88 -16.72 0.96
C VAL A 485 -2.81 -17.81 0.95
N ALA A 486 -1.53 -17.48 0.81
CA ALA A 486 -0.47 -18.49 0.76
C ALA A 486 -0.37 -19.29 2.06
N LEU A 487 -0.66 -18.65 3.19
CA LEU A 487 -0.63 -19.28 4.50
C LEU A 487 -1.81 -20.25 4.71
N PHE A 488 -3.01 -19.82 4.34
CA PHE A 488 -4.25 -20.59 4.54
C PHE A 488 -4.66 -21.44 3.33
N GLY A 489 -3.92 -21.34 2.22
CA GLY A 489 -4.26 -21.97 0.95
C GLY A 489 -4.38 -23.49 1.06
N SER A 490 -5.48 -24.01 0.53
CA SER A 490 -5.77 -25.44 0.39
C SER A 490 -6.24 -25.73 -1.03
N SER A 491 -6.45 -27.01 -1.38
CA SER A 491 -7.08 -27.39 -2.64
C SER A 491 -8.50 -26.81 -2.80
N GLU A 492 -9.17 -26.48 -1.69
CA GLU A 492 -10.52 -25.90 -1.68
C GLU A 492 -10.50 -24.37 -1.79
N LEU A 493 -9.49 -23.69 -1.22
CA LEU A 493 -9.33 -22.25 -1.30
C LEU A 493 -8.28 -21.85 -2.34
N THR A 494 -8.70 -21.79 -3.60
CA THR A 494 -7.87 -21.25 -4.69
C THR A 494 -8.30 -19.81 -4.98
N THR A 495 -7.38 -18.84 -4.88
CA THR A 495 -7.61 -17.45 -5.34
C THR A 495 -6.82 -17.15 -6.62
N LEU A 496 -7.12 -16.04 -7.30
CA LEU A 496 -6.42 -15.64 -8.53
C LEU A 496 -4.93 -15.40 -8.29
N PRO A 497 -4.47 -14.66 -7.25
CA PRO A 497 -3.05 -14.54 -6.94
C PRO A 497 -2.38 -15.90 -6.71
N TRP A 498 -3.03 -16.79 -5.96
CA TRP A 498 -2.50 -18.12 -5.70
C TRP A 498 -2.40 -18.95 -6.98
N LEU A 499 -3.41 -18.88 -7.85
CA LEU A 499 -3.41 -19.59 -9.13
C LEU A 499 -2.25 -19.12 -10.02
N VAL A 500 -2.06 -17.80 -10.16
CA VAL A 500 -0.92 -17.23 -10.90
C VAL A 500 0.41 -17.71 -10.29
N TYR A 501 0.56 -17.64 -8.97
CA TYR A 501 1.77 -18.09 -8.27
C TYR A 501 2.04 -19.59 -8.44
N SER A 502 1.00 -20.43 -8.39
CA SER A 502 1.13 -21.88 -8.57
C SER A 502 1.55 -22.26 -10.00
N ARG A 503 1.07 -21.52 -11.02
CA ARG A 503 1.50 -21.69 -12.42
C ARG A 503 2.93 -21.23 -12.62
N LEU A 504 3.31 -20.12 -12.01
CA LEU A 504 4.70 -19.65 -12.02
C LEU A 504 5.64 -20.68 -11.37
N SER A 505 5.26 -21.19 -10.20
CA SER A 505 6.07 -22.17 -9.44
C SER A 505 6.18 -23.53 -10.14
N SER A 506 5.23 -23.88 -11.01
CA SER A 506 5.26 -25.08 -11.85
C SER A 506 5.92 -24.86 -13.22
N TYR A 507 6.67 -23.75 -13.38
CA TYR A 507 7.36 -23.35 -14.61
C TYR A 507 6.44 -23.17 -15.83
N ARG A 508 5.13 -23.00 -15.63
CA ARG A 508 4.15 -22.68 -16.68
C ARG A 508 4.02 -21.16 -16.83
N THR A 509 5.12 -20.52 -17.20
CA THR A 509 5.22 -19.04 -17.27
C THR A 509 4.22 -18.43 -18.26
N ASN A 510 4.00 -19.05 -19.42
CA ASN A 510 3.00 -18.57 -20.40
C ASN A 510 1.58 -18.51 -19.82
N ASP A 511 1.15 -19.55 -19.09
CA ASP A 511 -0.16 -19.56 -18.42
C ASP A 511 -0.20 -18.53 -17.29
N ALA A 512 0.91 -18.39 -16.54
CA ALA A 512 1.02 -17.40 -15.45
C ALA A 512 0.91 -15.97 -15.96
N ASP A 513 1.55 -15.63 -17.09
CA ASP A 513 1.50 -14.31 -17.72
C ASP A 513 0.08 -13.99 -18.22
N GLY A 514 -0.59 -14.96 -18.86
CA GLY A 514 -1.99 -14.83 -19.27
C GLY A 514 -2.94 -14.60 -18.09
N LEU A 515 -2.80 -15.38 -17.02
CA LEU A 515 -3.59 -15.21 -15.79
C LEU A 515 -3.29 -13.89 -15.08
N ALA A 516 -2.02 -13.44 -15.06
CA ALA A 516 -1.61 -12.17 -14.50
C ALA A 516 -2.21 -10.99 -15.27
N LEU A 517 -2.26 -11.07 -16.61
CA LEU A 517 -2.94 -10.09 -17.44
C LEU A 517 -4.45 -10.04 -17.12
N LEU A 518 -5.13 -11.19 -17.03
CA LEU A 518 -6.56 -11.25 -16.67
C LEU A 518 -6.82 -10.64 -15.28
N LEU A 519 -6.00 -11.00 -14.28
CA LEU A 519 -6.09 -10.43 -12.93
C LEU A 519 -5.85 -8.91 -12.94
N GLY A 520 -4.87 -8.44 -13.73
CA GLY A 520 -4.58 -7.03 -13.92
C GLY A 520 -5.74 -6.27 -14.54
N MET A 521 -6.37 -6.85 -15.57
CA MET A 521 -7.55 -6.27 -16.22
C MET A 521 -8.74 -6.18 -15.26
N ILE A 522 -8.98 -7.20 -14.43
CA ILE A 522 -10.03 -7.16 -13.39
C ILE A 522 -9.75 -6.04 -12.38
N CYS A 523 -8.51 -5.92 -11.89
CA CYS A 523 -8.14 -4.86 -10.95
C CYS A 523 -8.23 -3.45 -11.56
N LEU A 524 -7.82 -3.29 -12.82
CA LEU A 524 -7.97 -2.04 -13.55
C LEU A 524 -9.44 -1.67 -13.76
N ALA A 525 -10.29 -2.63 -14.14
CA ALA A 525 -11.72 -2.39 -14.29
C ALA A 525 -12.36 -1.91 -12.98
N LEU A 526 -12.06 -2.56 -11.85
CA LEU A 526 -12.57 -2.15 -10.53
C LEU A 526 -12.09 -0.74 -10.15
N THR A 527 -10.80 -0.46 -10.29
CA THR A 527 -10.25 0.86 -9.93
C THR A 527 -10.76 1.98 -10.84
N MET A 528 -10.96 1.71 -12.14
CA MET A 528 -11.57 2.66 -13.07
C MET A 528 -13.03 2.98 -12.71
N LEU A 529 -13.84 1.96 -12.42
CA LEU A 529 -15.24 2.12 -11.99
C LEU A 529 -15.35 3.02 -10.75
N GLY A 530 -14.49 2.81 -9.76
CA GLY A 530 -14.41 3.69 -8.59
C GLY A 530 -14.06 5.14 -8.96
N SER A 531 -13.03 5.33 -9.78
CA SER A 531 -12.52 6.67 -10.13
C SER A 531 -13.53 7.53 -10.92
N LEU A 532 -14.32 6.93 -11.80
CA LEU A 532 -15.34 7.62 -12.60
C LEU A 532 -16.46 8.21 -11.73
N SER A 533 -16.80 7.53 -10.64
CA SER A 533 -17.84 8.00 -9.70
C SER A 533 -17.44 9.28 -8.96
N ARG A 534 -16.14 9.59 -8.86
CA ARG A 534 -15.64 10.81 -8.20
C ARG A 534 -15.86 12.08 -9.04
N ARG A 535 -15.92 11.98 -10.37
CA ARG A 535 -16.14 13.14 -11.26
C ARG A 535 -17.58 13.62 -11.25
N LYS A 536 -18.55 12.70 -11.26
CA LYS A 536 -19.98 13.05 -11.27
C LYS A 536 -20.44 13.81 -10.03
N GLY A 537 -19.76 13.68 -8.89
CA GLY A 537 -20.13 14.37 -7.64
C GLY A 537 -19.66 15.83 -7.54
N TYR A 538 -18.88 16.33 -8.49
CA TYR A 538 -18.48 17.75 -8.56
C TYR A 538 -19.29 18.55 -9.60
N ASP A 539 -19.91 17.86 -10.57
CA ASP A 539 -20.59 18.48 -11.71
C ASP A 539 -22.13 18.55 -11.55
N GLY A 540 -22.67 18.21 -10.37
CA GLY A 540 -24.09 18.31 -10.03
C GLY A 540 -24.27 18.83 -8.62
#